data_AF-A0A8T9VMR6-F1
#
_entry.id   AF-A0A8T9VMR6-F1
#
_cell.length_a   1.000
_cell.length_b   1.000
_cell.length_c   1.000
_cell.angle_alpha   90.00
_cell.angle_beta   90.00
_cell.angle_gamma   90.00
#
_symmetry.space_group_name_H-M   'P 1'
#
loop_
_entity.id
_entity.type
_entity.pdbx_description
1 polymer ?
#
loop_
_entity_poly.entity_id
_entity_poly.type
_entity_poly.pdbx_seq_one_letter_code
_entity_poly.pdbx_strand_id
1 'polypeptide(L)'
;MNQKNIFFKEKLQDWFYNNSRNLPWRKANPYGLMIGEIMLQRTRAENVLGVYQDFIERFENPCELAKAETQEIKNIIKPIGMQKRKTRALRETGMKFCEKGNIKNKDEIISIHGVGDYVANAYLSIAFNKPLPIIDTNVKRIYSRYFSIKTQGDIRKNQEIQEFAENIIPETNPRDYNLALLDFGAIICKKINPECTDCILNQKCEKFNSKQTEIE
;
A
#
# COMPACT_ATOMS: atom_id res chain seq x y z
N MET A 1 -22.66 -0.32 -13.32
CA MET A 1 -21.60 0.38 -12.54
C MET A 1 -21.84 1.89 -12.66
N ASN A 2 -21.81 2.66 -11.57
CA ASN A 2 -22.08 4.11 -11.58
C ASN A 2 -21.09 4.86 -12.51
N GLN A 3 -21.56 5.78 -13.37
CA GLN A 3 -20.72 6.61 -14.24
C GLN A 3 -19.61 7.37 -13.48
N LYS A 4 -19.86 7.71 -12.21
CA LYS A 4 -18.85 8.34 -11.35
C LYS A 4 -17.70 7.39 -11.01
N ASN A 5 -17.98 6.11 -10.80
CA ASN A 5 -16.97 5.09 -10.49
C ASN A 5 -16.14 4.76 -11.73
N ILE A 6 -16.77 4.71 -12.91
CA ILE A 6 -16.09 4.52 -14.19
C ILE A 6 -15.08 5.65 -14.41
N PHE A 7 -15.54 6.90 -14.36
CA PHE A 7 -14.67 8.08 -14.50
C PHE A 7 -13.52 8.07 -13.49
N PHE A 8 -13.79 7.75 -12.23
CA PHE A 8 -12.76 7.69 -11.19
C PHE A 8 -11.65 6.69 -11.53
N LYS A 9 -12.02 5.47 -11.93
CA LYS A 9 -11.07 4.40 -12.24
C LYS A 9 -10.25 4.73 -13.49
N GLU A 10 -10.90 5.17 -14.56
CA GLU A 10 -10.24 5.51 -15.82
C GLU A 10 -9.22 6.64 -15.63
N LYS A 11 -9.64 7.76 -15.01
CA LYS A 11 -8.73 8.89 -14.78
C LYS A 11 -7.56 8.52 -13.89
N LEU A 12 -7.82 7.73 -12.84
CA LEU A 12 -6.77 7.29 -11.94
C LEU A 12 -5.76 6.36 -12.65
N GLN A 13 -6.24 5.47 -13.51
CA GLN A 13 -5.40 4.58 -14.32
C GLN A 13 -4.55 5.36 -15.33
N ASP A 14 -5.15 6.30 -16.06
CA ASP A 14 -4.45 7.16 -17.03
C ASP A 14 -3.35 7.99 -16.34
N TRP A 15 -3.67 8.53 -15.17
CA TRP A 15 -2.70 9.27 -14.38
C TRP A 15 -1.55 8.38 -13.91
N PHE A 16 -1.84 7.17 -13.44
CA PHE A 16 -0.82 6.25 -12.94
C PHE A 16 0.19 5.83 -14.01
N TYR A 17 -0.25 5.63 -15.25
CA TYR A 17 0.62 5.25 -16.36
C TYR A 17 1.80 6.23 -16.53
N ASN A 18 1.56 7.53 -16.34
CA ASN A 18 2.56 8.58 -16.53
C ASN A 18 3.24 9.04 -15.23
N ASN A 19 2.65 8.75 -14.06
CA ASN A 19 3.06 9.36 -12.78
C ASN A 19 3.42 8.34 -11.69
N SER A 20 3.40 7.03 -11.99
CA SER A 20 3.69 5.98 -11.01
C SER A 20 5.08 6.15 -10.39
N ARG A 21 5.18 5.89 -9.08
CA ARG A 21 6.47 5.92 -8.37
C ARG A 21 7.29 4.69 -8.70
N ASN A 22 8.53 4.91 -9.13
CA ASN A 22 9.52 3.85 -9.32
C ASN A 22 10.13 3.43 -7.98
N LEU A 23 9.54 2.42 -7.33
CA LEU A 23 10.03 1.87 -6.05
C LEU A 23 10.52 0.44 -6.25
N PRO A 24 11.71 0.07 -5.75
CA PRO A 24 12.36 -1.21 -6.09
C PRO A 24 11.53 -2.42 -5.67
N TRP A 25 10.94 -2.41 -4.48
CA TRP A 25 10.08 -3.50 -3.99
C TRP A 25 8.80 -3.72 -4.82
N ARG A 26 8.31 -2.74 -5.58
CA ARG A 26 7.13 -2.91 -6.46
C ARG A 26 7.44 -3.67 -7.76
N LYS A 27 8.73 -3.80 -8.08
CA LYS A 27 9.27 -4.53 -9.24
C LYS A 27 9.95 -5.85 -8.84
N ALA A 28 10.09 -6.10 -7.54
CA ALA A 28 10.72 -7.29 -7.01
C ALA A 28 9.82 -8.53 -7.13
N ASN A 29 10.40 -9.70 -6.90
CA ASN A 29 9.66 -10.94 -6.70
C ASN A 29 8.78 -10.86 -5.43
N PRO A 30 7.84 -11.81 -5.20
CA PRO A 30 6.93 -11.73 -4.06
C PRO A 30 7.63 -11.66 -2.70
N TYR A 31 8.77 -12.34 -2.52
CA TYR A 31 9.59 -12.23 -1.32
C TYR A 31 10.09 -10.80 -1.11
N GLY A 32 10.75 -10.21 -2.11
CA GLY A 32 11.25 -8.84 -2.05
C GLY A 32 10.13 -7.81 -1.85
N LEU A 33 8.95 -8.02 -2.42
CA LEU A 33 7.78 -7.19 -2.15
C LEU A 33 7.36 -7.26 -0.68
N MET A 34 7.26 -8.47 -0.12
CA MET A 34 6.88 -8.68 1.29
C MET A 34 7.86 -8.00 2.25
N ILE A 35 9.16 -8.08 1.97
CA ILE A 35 10.20 -7.37 2.73
C ILE A 35 9.96 -5.85 2.68
N GLY A 36 9.71 -5.29 1.50
CA GLY A 36 9.41 -3.87 1.33
C GLY A 36 8.19 -3.43 2.15
N GLU A 37 7.08 -4.17 2.09
CA GLU A 37 5.86 -3.86 2.84
C GLU A 37 6.06 -3.91 4.36
N ILE A 38 6.85 -4.86 4.87
CA ILE A 38 7.22 -4.90 6.30
C ILE A 38 8.07 -3.69 6.68
N MET A 39 9.04 -3.32 5.84
CA MET A 39 9.93 -2.20 6.09
C MET A 39 9.20 -0.85 6.08
N LEU A 40 8.20 -0.68 5.22
CA LEU A 40 7.40 0.54 5.08
C LEU A 40 6.50 0.83 6.29
N GLN A 41 6.29 -0.14 7.18
CA GLN A 41 5.51 0.10 8.40
C GLN A 41 6.10 1.26 9.20
N ARG A 42 5.28 2.28 9.45
CA ARG A 42 5.58 3.51 10.22
C ARG A 42 6.89 4.21 9.85
N THR A 43 7.24 4.22 8.56
CA THR A 43 8.32 5.05 8.02
C THR A 43 7.91 5.58 6.65
N ARG A 44 8.71 6.45 6.05
CA ARG A 44 8.50 6.92 4.69
C ARG A 44 9.28 6.07 3.70
N ALA A 45 8.80 5.97 2.47
CA ALA A 45 9.44 5.17 1.43
C ALA A 45 10.88 5.63 1.15
N GLU A 46 11.16 6.93 1.26
CA GLU A 46 12.48 7.52 1.02
C GLU A 46 13.52 6.99 2.02
N ASN A 47 13.11 6.75 3.27
CA ASN A 47 13.98 6.16 4.30
C ASN A 47 14.26 4.67 4.04
N VAL A 48 13.38 3.99 3.29
CA VAL A 48 13.47 2.55 3.02
C VAL A 48 14.36 2.27 1.82
N LEU A 49 14.50 3.20 0.86
CA LEU A 49 15.23 2.96 -0.41
C LEU A 49 16.62 2.37 -0.20
N GLY A 50 17.49 3.02 0.60
CA GLY A 50 18.84 2.53 0.85
C GLY A 50 18.85 1.23 1.65
N VAL A 51 18.10 1.19 2.76
CA VAL A 51 18.01 0.01 3.63
C VAL A 51 17.50 -1.22 2.89
N TYR A 52 16.57 -1.05 1.96
CA TYR A 52 15.99 -2.14 1.19
C TYR A 52 17.02 -2.78 0.26
N GLN A 53 17.84 -1.96 -0.41
CA GLN A 53 18.88 -2.45 -1.30
C GLN A 53 19.92 -3.27 -0.52
N ASP A 54 20.49 -2.70 0.54
CA ASP A 54 21.46 -3.41 1.40
C ASP A 54 20.90 -4.72 1.95
N PHE A 55 19.60 -4.74 2.28
CA PHE A 55 18.95 -5.90 2.85
C PHE A 55 18.73 -7.02 1.84
N ILE A 56 18.26 -6.70 0.63
CA ILE A 56 18.04 -7.70 -0.42
C ILE A 56 19.36 -8.22 -0.98
N GLU A 57 20.40 -7.39 -1.07
CA GLU A 57 21.75 -7.83 -1.43
C GLU A 57 22.32 -8.79 -0.37
N ARG A 58 22.05 -8.54 0.91
CA ARG A 58 22.50 -9.43 1.99
C ARG A 58 21.69 -10.73 2.11
N PHE A 59 20.38 -10.66 1.88
CA PHE A 59 19.46 -11.77 2.03
C PHE A 59 18.68 -11.97 0.73
N GLU A 60 19.38 -12.43 -0.31
CA GLU A 60 18.83 -12.55 -1.66
C GLU A 60 17.71 -13.61 -1.69
N ASN A 61 17.90 -14.70 -0.94
CA ASN A 61 16.91 -15.76 -0.81
C ASN A 61 16.32 -15.83 0.62
N PRO A 62 15.05 -16.25 0.76
CA PRO A 62 14.39 -16.29 2.07
C PRO A 62 15.04 -17.26 3.07
N CYS A 63 15.74 -18.30 2.61
CA CYS A 63 16.42 -19.26 3.48
C CYS A 63 17.65 -18.68 4.18
N GLU A 64 18.34 -17.71 3.56
CA GLU A 64 19.38 -16.93 4.23
C GLU A 64 18.78 -16.07 5.33
N LEU A 65 17.69 -15.36 5.05
CA LEU A 65 17.00 -14.56 6.06
C LEU A 65 16.47 -15.42 7.23
N ALA A 66 16.02 -16.64 6.95
CA ALA A 66 15.57 -17.58 7.98
C ALA A 66 16.69 -17.95 8.98
N LYS A 67 17.93 -18.04 8.49
CA LYS A 67 19.13 -18.42 9.26
C LYS A 67 19.89 -17.23 9.85
N ALA A 68 19.64 -16.02 9.34
CA ALA A 68 20.33 -14.80 9.74
C ALA A 68 20.30 -14.58 11.25
N GLU A 69 21.29 -13.90 11.81
CA GLU A 69 21.26 -13.54 13.22
C GLU A 69 20.30 -12.37 13.48
N THR A 70 19.65 -12.37 14.65
CA THR A 70 18.74 -11.27 15.02
C THR A 70 19.46 -9.93 15.04
N GLN A 71 20.72 -9.90 15.47
CA GLN A 71 21.48 -8.65 15.56
C GLN A 71 21.89 -8.13 14.18
N GLU A 72 22.22 -9.01 13.25
CA GLU A 72 22.53 -8.68 11.86
C GLU A 72 21.36 -7.95 11.19
N ILE A 73 20.15 -8.54 11.27
CA ILE A 73 18.92 -7.91 10.73
C ILE A 73 18.70 -6.53 11.36
N LYS A 74 18.83 -6.42 12.69
CA LYS A 74 18.65 -5.15 13.42
C LYS A 74 19.61 -4.07 12.96
N ASN A 75 20.86 -4.43 12.66
CA ASN A 75 21.88 -3.48 12.23
C ASN A 75 21.51 -2.84 10.90
N ILE A 76 21.08 -3.65 9.92
CA ILE A 76 20.67 -3.16 8.59
C ILE A 76 19.43 -2.27 8.70
N ILE A 77 18.40 -2.71 9.43
CA ILE A 77 17.13 -1.97 9.51
C ILE A 77 17.12 -0.86 10.57
N LYS A 78 18.25 -0.60 11.25
CA LYS A 78 18.37 0.41 12.30
C LYS A 78 17.81 1.79 11.88
N PRO A 79 18.09 2.30 10.66
CA PRO A 79 17.66 3.63 10.23
C PRO A 79 16.13 3.80 10.10
N ILE A 80 15.39 2.72 9.86
CA ILE A 80 13.92 2.77 9.61
C ILE A 80 13.07 2.53 10.86
N GLY A 81 13.68 2.44 12.03
CA GLY A 81 13.00 2.33 13.33
C GLY A 81 12.21 1.03 13.55
N MET A 82 11.56 0.91 14.71
CA MET A 82 10.77 -0.27 15.12
C MET A 82 11.51 -1.62 15.02
N GLN A 83 12.83 -1.61 15.25
CA GLN A 83 13.72 -2.74 15.01
C GLN A 83 13.22 -4.05 15.61
N LYS A 84 12.76 -4.07 16.87
CA LYS A 84 12.25 -5.30 17.52
C LYS A 84 11.11 -5.95 16.74
N ARG A 85 10.11 -5.14 16.36
CA ARG A 85 8.92 -5.61 15.61
C ARG A 85 9.30 -6.04 14.19
N LYS A 86 10.03 -5.17 13.46
CA LYS A 86 10.42 -5.44 12.07
C LYS A 86 11.34 -6.66 11.97
N THR A 87 12.32 -6.80 12.88
CA THR A 87 13.22 -7.97 12.88
C THR A 87 12.45 -9.27 13.07
N ARG A 88 11.49 -9.30 14.01
CA ARG A 88 10.67 -10.49 14.20
C ARG A 88 9.86 -10.83 12.95
N ALA A 89 9.19 -9.84 12.36
CA ALA A 89 8.42 -10.00 11.13
C ALA A 89 9.27 -10.52 9.95
N LEU A 90 10.46 -9.94 9.76
CA LEU A 90 11.39 -10.31 8.69
C LEU A 90 11.89 -11.74 8.87
N ARG A 91 12.28 -12.15 10.08
CA ARG A 91 12.69 -13.54 10.36
C ARG A 91 11.58 -14.53 10.08
N GLU A 92 10.37 -14.27 10.59
CA GLU A 92 9.21 -15.15 10.36
C GLU A 92 8.85 -15.22 8.87
N THR A 93 9.02 -14.11 8.13
CA THR A 93 8.90 -14.09 6.66
C THR A 93 9.93 -14.99 6.01
N GLY A 94 11.22 -14.85 6.35
CA GLY A 94 12.29 -15.71 5.84
C GLY A 94 12.00 -17.19 6.09
N MET A 95 11.62 -17.56 7.31
CA MET A 95 11.28 -18.95 7.66
C MET A 95 10.13 -19.50 6.80
N LYS A 96 9.00 -18.79 6.74
CA LYS A 96 7.83 -19.25 5.99
C LYS A 96 8.08 -19.30 4.48
N PHE A 97 8.77 -18.31 3.91
CA PHE A 97 9.07 -18.27 2.48
C PHE A 97 10.18 -19.25 2.09
N CYS A 98 11.10 -19.58 3.00
CA CYS A 98 12.07 -20.64 2.77
C CYS A 98 11.40 -22.01 2.67
N GLU A 99 10.44 -22.28 3.57
CA GLU A 99 9.71 -23.55 3.61
C GLU A 99 8.70 -23.69 2.45
N LYS A 100 7.92 -22.64 2.19
CA LYS A 100 6.73 -22.72 1.31
C LYS A 100 6.90 -21.99 -0.03
N GLY A 101 7.98 -21.23 -0.21
CA GLY A 101 8.14 -20.32 -1.34
C GLY A 101 7.10 -19.19 -1.30
N ASN A 102 6.52 -18.90 -2.46
CA ASN A 102 5.54 -17.83 -2.63
C ASN A 102 4.17 -18.22 -2.05
N ILE A 103 3.82 -17.64 -0.90
CA ILE A 103 2.57 -17.90 -0.20
C ILE A 103 1.44 -17.11 -0.87
N LYS A 104 0.29 -17.73 -1.18
CA LYS A 104 -0.89 -17.06 -1.76
C LYS A 104 -2.12 -17.07 -0.84
N ASN A 105 -2.06 -17.81 0.26
CA ASN A 105 -3.09 -17.84 1.29
C ASN A 105 -2.98 -16.60 2.18
N LYS A 106 -4.09 -15.88 2.38
CA LYS A 106 -4.10 -14.62 3.14
C LYS A 106 -3.84 -14.84 4.62
N ASP A 107 -4.43 -15.86 5.22
CA ASP A 107 -4.30 -16.15 6.65
C ASP A 107 -2.87 -16.57 7.00
N GLU A 108 -2.20 -17.29 6.11
CA GLU A 108 -0.78 -17.62 6.26
C GLU A 108 0.11 -16.37 6.26
N ILE A 109 -0.18 -15.38 5.42
CA ILE A 109 0.53 -14.10 5.42
C ILE A 109 0.23 -13.31 6.70
N ILE A 110 -1.04 -13.24 7.12
CA ILE A 110 -1.45 -12.54 8.36
C ILE A 110 -0.82 -13.18 9.60
N SER A 111 -0.53 -14.49 9.57
CA SER A 111 0.13 -15.16 10.69
C SER A 111 1.57 -14.69 10.95
N ILE A 112 2.18 -13.92 10.04
CA ILE A 112 3.49 -13.28 10.26
C ILE A 112 3.33 -12.13 11.27
N HIS A 113 4.19 -12.10 12.28
CA HIS A 113 4.12 -11.12 13.35
C HIS A 113 4.11 -9.69 12.82
N GLY A 114 3.09 -8.92 13.25
CA GLY A 114 2.97 -7.51 12.88
C GLY A 114 2.47 -7.26 11.46
N VAL A 115 2.15 -8.31 10.70
CA VAL A 115 1.38 -8.27 9.45
C VAL A 115 -0.10 -8.29 9.79
N GLY A 116 -0.88 -7.51 9.05
CA GLY A 116 -2.34 -7.49 9.14
C GLY A 116 -2.93 -7.28 7.75
N ASP A 117 -4.24 -7.04 7.68
CA ASP A 117 -4.97 -6.98 6.40
C ASP A 117 -4.33 -6.07 5.36
N TYR A 118 -3.83 -4.90 5.76
CA TYR A 118 -3.18 -3.97 4.84
C TYR A 118 -2.01 -4.64 4.10
N VAL A 119 -1.03 -5.18 4.84
CA VAL A 119 0.18 -5.78 4.24
C VAL A 119 -0.18 -7.05 3.48
N ALA A 120 -1.11 -7.86 4.02
CA ALA A 120 -1.56 -9.08 3.36
C ALA A 120 -2.26 -8.79 2.02
N ASN A 121 -3.18 -7.82 1.99
CA ASN A 121 -3.85 -7.38 0.77
C ASN A 121 -2.85 -6.74 -0.20
N ALA A 122 -1.90 -5.94 0.31
CA ALA A 122 -0.89 -5.31 -0.53
C ALA A 122 0.00 -6.35 -1.22
N TYR A 123 0.53 -7.28 -0.46
CA TYR A 123 1.31 -8.39 -0.99
C TYR A 123 0.51 -9.21 -2.02
N LEU A 124 -0.71 -9.62 -1.69
CA LEU A 124 -1.53 -10.46 -2.58
C LEU A 124 -2.00 -9.73 -3.84
N SER A 125 -2.35 -8.46 -3.72
CA SER A 125 -2.78 -7.64 -4.86
C SER A 125 -1.61 -7.32 -5.78
N ILE A 126 -0.47 -6.92 -5.23
CA ILE A 126 0.67 -6.49 -6.05
C ILE A 126 1.44 -7.67 -6.64
N ALA A 127 1.65 -8.77 -5.90
CA ALA A 127 2.39 -9.93 -6.41
C ALA A 127 1.56 -10.88 -7.25
N PHE A 128 0.25 -10.99 -6.99
CA PHE A 128 -0.60 -12.00 -7.63
C PHE A 128 -1.87 -11.43 -8.27
N ASN A 129 -1.95 -10.11 -8.40
CA ASN A 129 -3.06 -9.40 -9.03
C ASN A 129 -4.44 -9.77 -8.44
N LYS A 130 -4.48 -10.13 -7.15
CA LYS A 130 -5.77 -10.40 -6.48
C LYS A 130 -6.54 -9.08 -6.30
N PRO A 131 -7.87 -9.06 -6.52
CA PRO A 131 -8.72 -7.89 -6.32
C PRO A 131 -8.99 -7.66 -4.83
N LEU A 132 -7.94 -7.39 -4.07
CA LEU A 132 -8.00 -7.09 -2.65
C LEU A 132 -7.69 -5.61 -2.42
N PRO A 133 -8.57 -4.85 -1.75
CA PRO A 133 -8.35 -3.42 -1.54
C PRO A 133 -7.19 -3.17 -0.58
N ILE A 134 -6.33 -2.22 -0.93
CA ILE A 134 -5.28 -1.70 -0.05
C ILE A 134 -5.75 -0.34 0.48
N ILE A 135 -6.09 -0.28 1.78
CA ILE A 135 -6.62 0.95 2.37
C ILE A 135 -5.67 1.45 3.47
N ASP A 136 -4.96 2.54 3.19
CA ASP A 136 -4.21 3.32 4.17
C ASP A 136 -4.91 4.67 4.45
N THR A 137 -4.24 5.54 5.19
CA THR A 137 -4.74 6.90 5.47
C THR A 137 -4.82 7.80 4.23
N ASN A 138 -4.11 7.49 3.15
CA ASN A 138 -4.18 8.19 1.88
C ASN A 138 -5.41 7.76 1.07
N VAL A 139 -5.59 6.46 0.89
CA VAL A 139 -6.77 5.90 0.22
C VAL A 139 -8.05 6.29 0.95
N LYS A 140 -8.04 6.19 2.29
CA LYS A 140 -9.16 6.66 3.14
C LYS A 140 -9.58 8.08 2.81
N ARG A 141 -8.59 8.97 2.67
CA ARG A 141 -8.80 10.39 2.41
C ARG A 141 -9.32 10.62 0.99
N ILE A 142 -8.81 9.90 -0.02
CA ILE A 142 -9.32 9.98 -1.40
C ILE A 142 -10.79 9.61 -1.43
N TYR A 143 -11.15 8.45 -0.88
CA TYR A 143 -12.53 7.97 -0.86
C TYR A 143 -13.46 8.93 -0.12
N SER A 144 -13.04 9.39 1.06
CA SER A 144 -13.82 10.35 1.83
C SER A 144 -14.00 11.70 1.13
N ARG A 145 -12.99 12.20 0.40
CA ARG A 145 -13.10 13.50 -0.30
C ARG A 145 -13.86 13.41 -1.62
N TYR A 146 -13.63 12.36 -2.40
CA TYR A 146 -14.21 12.26 -3.75
C TYR A 146 -15.65 11.73 -3.73
N PHE A 147 -15.95 10.76 -2.87
CA PHE A 147 -17.25 10.08 -2.77
C PHE A 147 -18.07 10.49 -1.52
N SER A 148 -17.59 11.45 -0.71
CA SER A 148 -18.15 11.83 0.60
C SER A 148 -18.45 10.68 1.55
N ILE A 149 -17.69 9.58 1.45
CA ILE A 149 -17.80 8.45 2.37
C ILE A 149 -17.43 8.93 3.76
N LYS A 150 -18.27 8.61 4.75
CA LYS A 150 -18.04 9.03 6.12
C LYS A 150 -16.93 8.18 6.72
N THR A 151 -15.85 8.83 7.12
CA THR A 151 -14.71 8.12 7.67
C THR A 151 -14.41 8.59 9.09
N GLN A 152 -14.86 7.83 10.08
CA GLN A 152 -14.57 8.09 11.49
C GLN A 152 -13.64 7.02 12.07
N GLY A 153 -12.80 7.42 13.03
CA GLY A 153 -11.97 6.51 13.80
C GLY A 153 -10.92 5.72 13.02
N ASP A 154 -10.56 4.56 13.57
CA ASP A 154 -9.60 3.62 13.00
C ASP A 154 -10.12 3.04 11.68
N ILE A 155 -9.31 3.12 10.63
CA ILE A 155 -9.64 2.61 9.29
C ILE A 155 -10.01 1.12 9.28
N ARG A 156 -9.41 0.35 10.20
CA ARG A 156 -9.64 -1.09 10.35
C ARG A 156 -11.02 -1.42 10.90
N LYS A 157 -11.71 -0.43 11.49
CA LYS A 157 -13.02 -0.59 12.12
C LYS A 157 -14.13 0.12 11.35
N ASN A 158 -13.80 0.79 10.25
CA ASN A 158 -14.78 1.54 9.47
C ASN A 158 -15.37 0.60 8.40
N GLN A 159 -16.50 -0.03 8.68
CA GLN A 159 -17.12 -1.01 7.76
C GLN A 159 -17.50 -0.37 6.41
N GLU A 160 -18.05 0.85 6.44
CA GLU A 160 -18.50 1.59 5.24
C GLU A 160 -17.37 1.74 4.21
N ILE A 161 -16.15 2.08 4.64
CA ILE A 161 -15.02 2.22 3.71
C ILE A 161 -14.48 0.88 3.23
N GLN A 162 -14.53 -0.17 4.05
CA GLN A 162 -14.09 -1.51 3.64
C GLN A 162 -15.02 -2.05 2.55
N GLU A 163 -16.33 -2.02 2.80
CA GLU A 163 -17.35 -2.45 1.83
C GLU A 163 -17.28 -1.63 0.55
N PHE A 164 -17.10 -0.31 0.65
CA PHE A 164 -16.93 0.52 -0.54
C PHE A 164 -15.69 0.11 -1.35
N ALA A 165 -14.56 -0.10 -0.68
CA ALA A 165 -13.31 -0.47 -1.34
C ALA A 165 -13.39 -1.84 -2.02
N GLU A 166 -14.07 -2.81 -1.39
CA GLU A 166 -14.34 -4.13 -1.95
C GLU A 166 -15.25 -4.06 -3.18
N ASN A 167 -16.20 -3.12 -3.21
CA ASN A 167 -17.13 -2.96 -4.34
C ASN A 167 -16.56 -2.15 -5.51
N ILE A 168 -15.61 -1.23 -5.25
CA ILE A 168 -15.08 -0.34 -6.30
C ILE A 168 -13.82 -0.89 -6.99
N ILE A 169 -13.04 -1.75 -6.31
CA ILE A 169 -11.82 -2.31 -6.88
C ILE A 169 -12.12 -3.03 -8.20
N PRO A 170 -11.37 -2.77 -9.29
CA PRO A 170 -11.63 -3.45 -10.56
C PRO A 170 -11.15 -4.90 -10.52
N GLU A 171 -11.89 -5.78 -11.19
CA GLU A 171 -11.46 -7.16 -11.42
C GLU A 171 -10.24 -7.22 -12.36
N THR A 172 -10.16 -6.29 -13.31
CA THR A 172 -9.04 -6.13 -14.23
C THR A 172 -8.01 -5.13 -13.68
N ASN A 173 -6.75 -5.54 -13.62
CA ASN A 173 -5.62 -4.74 -13.13
C ASN A 173 -5.79 -4.13 -11.71
N PRO A 174 -6.27 -4.89 -10.69
CA PRO A 174 -6.39 -4.38 -9.31
C PRO A 174 -5.07 -3.91 -8.70
N ARG A 175 -3.94 -4.52 -9.11
CA ARG A 175 -2.59 -4.08 -8.73
C ARG A 175 -2.39 -2.59 -9.03
N ASP A 176 -2.59 -2.22 -10.29
CA ASP A 176 -2.29 -0.87 -10.75
C ASP A 176 -3.29 0.14 -10.16
N TYR A 177 -4.56 -0.24 -10.02
CA TYR A 177 -5.55 0.56 -9.32
C TYR A 177 -5.13 0.89 -7.87
N ASN A 178 -4.74 -0.13 -7.10
CA ASN A 178 -4.29 0.05 -5.73
C ASN A 178 -3.03 0.93 -5.65
N LEU A 179 -2.03 0.67 -6.50
CA LEU A 179 -0.81 1.48 -6.56
C LEU A 179 -1.08 2.92 -6.96
N ALA A 180 -2.02 3.13 -7.89
CA ALA A 180 -2.45 4.45 -8.31
C ALA A 180 -3.10 5.22 -7.17
N LEU A 181 -3.96 4.60 -6.35
CA LEU A 181 -4.53 5.24 -5.16
C LEU A 181 -3.45 5.67 -4.16
N LEU A 182 -2.48 4.81 -3.89
CA LEU A 182 -1.38 5.11 -2.97
C LEU A 182 -0.55 6.29 -3.46
N ASP A 183 -0.16 6.28 -4.75
CA ASP A 183 0.68 7.33 -5.34
C ASP A 183 -0.09 8.64 -5.49
N PHE A 184 -1.33 8.59 -5.97
CA PHE A 184 -2.20 9.74 -6.14
C PHE A 184 -2.48 10.42 -4.80
N GLY A 185 -2.69 9.63 -3.74
CA GLY A 185 -2.89 10.15 -2.40
C GLY A 185 -1.63 10.80 -1.83
N ALA A 186 -0.45 10.28 -2.17
CA ALA A 186 0.82 10.85 -1.74
C ALA A 186 1.17 12.14 -2.49
N ILE A 187 0.88 12.23 -3.79
CA ILE A 187 1.35 13.29 -4.69
C ILE A 187 0.31 14.40 -4.88
N ILE A 188 -0.95 14.03 -5.18
CA ILE A 188 -2.01 14.97 -5.59
C ILE A 188 -2.96 15.26 -4.43
N CYS A 189 -3.68 14.23 -3.95
CA CYS A 189 -4.68 14.38 -2.90
C CYS A 189 -4.02 14.36 -1.52
N LYS A 190 -3.05 15.24 -1.27
CA LYS A 190 -2.28 15.34 -0.03
C LYS A 190 -3.16 15.68 1.18
N LYS A 191 -2.69 15.32 2.38
CA LYS A 191 -3.39 15.64 3.64
C LYS A 191 -3.58 17.15 3.78
N ILE A 192 -2.48 17.89 3.60
CA ILE A 192 -2.39 19.36 3.67
C ILE A 192 -2.10 19.85 2.25
N ASN A 193 -2.77 20.94 1.84
CA ASN A 193 -2.62 21.58 0.53
C ASN A 193 -2.68 20.56 -0.64
N PRO A 194 -3.82 19.87 -0.84
CA PRO A 194 -4.02 19.03 -2.01
C PRO A 194 -4.02 19.88 -3.30
N GLU A 195 -3.51 19.31 -4.39
CA GLU A 195 -3.40 19.96 -5.71
C GLU A 195 -4.75 19.96 -6.45
N CYS A 196 -5.78 20.55 -5.85
CA CYS A 196 -7.17 20.40 -6.35
C CYS A 196 -7.44 21.11 -7.68
N THR A 197 -6.77 22.23 -7.98
CA THR A 197 -7.01 23.01 -9.20
C THR A 197 -6.74 22.18 -10.45
N ASP A 198 -5.61 21.47 -10.49
CA ASP A 198 -5.20 20.63 -11.63
C ASP A 198 -5.46 19.14 -11.38
N CYS A 199 -6.22 18.81 -10.34
CA CYS A 199 -6.54 17.43 -10.00
C CYS A 199 -7.43 16.83 -11.09
N ILE A 200 -6.99 15.73 -11.71
CA ILE A 200 -7.73 14.94 -12.71
C ILE A 200 -9.11 14.43 -12.25
N LEU A 201 -9.40 14.50 -10.95
CA LEU A 201 -10.66 14.08 -10.34
C LEU A 201 -11.53 15.26 -9.88
N ASN A 202 -11.09 16.51 -10.03
CA ASN A 202 -11.77 17.69 -9.47
C ASN A 202 -13.22 17.81 -9.95
N GLN A 203 -13.49 17.56 -11.23
CA GLN A 203 -14.79 17.73 -11.88
C GLN A 203 -15.92 16.99 -11.16
N LYS A 204 -15.62 15.82 -10.58
CA LYS A 204 -16.60 14.96 -9.89
C LYS A 204 -16.29 14.76 -8.41
N CYS A 205 -15.33 15.53 -7.87
CA CYS A 205 -14.91 15.45 -6.48
C CYS A 205 -15.90 16.21 -5.58
N GLU A 206 -16.62 15.49 -4.73
CA GLU A 206 -17.65 16.11 -3.88
C GLU A 206 -17.08 17.15 -2.92
N LYS A 207 -15.94 16.89 -2.29
CA LYS A 207 -15.33 17.85 -1.36
C LYS A 207 -14.81 19.11 -2.05
N PHE A 208 -14.42 19.02 -3.32
CA PHE A 208 -13.98 20.20 -4.07
C PHE A 208 -15.19 21.06 -4.47
N ASN A 209 -16.22 20.42 -5.02
CA ASN A 209 -17.43 21.11 -5.47
C ASN A 209 -18.20 21.75 -4.30
N SER A 210 -18.24 21.10 -3.12
CA SER A 210 -18.90 21.67 -1.94
C SER A 210 -18.24 22.95 -1.42
N LYS A 211 -16.92 23.12 -1.64
CA LYS A 211 -16.19 24.33 -1.23
C LYS A 211 -16.41 25.49 -2.19
N GLN A 212 -16.66 25.22 -3.47
CA GLN A 212 -16.96 26.28 -4.44
C GLN A 212 -18.34 26.89 -4.15
N THR A 213 -19.32 26.06 -3.78
CA THR A 213 -20.67 26.52 -3.38
C THR A 213 -20.73 27.27 -2.05
N GLU A 214 -19.68 27.25 -1.23
CA GLU A 214 -19.59 28.04 0.02
C GLU A 214 -18.96 29.43 -0.19
N ILE A 215 -18.42 29.71 -1.39
CA ILE A 215 -17.68 30.94 -1.73
C ILE A 215 -18.49 31.84 -2.69
N GLU A 216 -19.57 31.32 -3.28
CA GLU A 216 -20.59 32.06 -4.04
C GLU A 216 -21.72 32.55 -3.11
#